data_AF-A0AAJ0XFZ3-F1
#
_entry.id   AF-A0AAJ0XFZ3-F1
#
_cell.length_a   1.000
_cell.length_b   1.000
_cell.length_c   1.000
_cell.angle_alpha   90.00
_cell.angle_beta   90.00
_cell.angle_gamma   90.00
#
_symmetry.space_group_name_H-M   'P 1'
#
loop_
_entity.id
_entity.type
_entity.pdbx_description
1 polymer ?
#
loop_
_entity_poly.entity_id
_entity_poly.type
_entity_poly.pdbx_seq_one_letter_code
_entity_poly.pdbx_strand_id
1 'polypeptide(L)'
;MSQHLPSLEKLEPLVEELAEFWVSALEHGNWERRLHVLNKIHDQLRADLATKAEFDMVSPRFVAAIIDRLGAPPVESEAQAKIYAYSLNEVHRDAASAWSLRHRSLEGSDQSDRRRFPRKVVNMLSEIWIQGFTAPCRLIDVSLGGARVALQQADAPEPGTEVRVVVPGKGICEAIVVFVNNSLEAGLRFCHQPEPAMMSA
;
A
#
# COMPACT_ATOMS: atom_id res chain seq x y z
N MET A 1 17.02 -4.75 -24.04
CA MET A 1 17.24 -6.11 -23.48
C MET A 1 15.95 -6.50 -22.75
N SER A 2 15.11 -7.30 -23.39
CA SER A 2 13.84 -7.74 -22.80
C SER A 2 14.13 -8.77 -21.72
N GLN A 3 14.01 -8.37 -20.46
CA GLN A 3 13.98 -9.33 -19.36
C GLN A 3 12.71 -10.15 -19.49
N HIS A 4 12.87 -11.45 -19.64
CA HIS A 4 11.79 -12.40 -19.80
C HIS A 4 11.07 -12.50 -18.45
N LEU A 5 9.96 -11.76 -18.28
CA LEU A 5 9.09 -11.93 -17.11
C LEU A 5 8.71 -13.42 -17.02
N PRO A 6 8.90 -14.08 -15.87
CA PRO A 6 8.40 -15.44 -15.71
C PRO A 6 6.89 -15.45 -15.97
N SER A 7 6.45 -16.41 -16.77
CA SER A 7 5.03 -16.62 -17.06
C SER A 7 4.26 -16.81 -15.76
N LEU A 8 3.11 -16.15 -15.62
CA LEU A 8 2.20 -16.20 -14.45
C LEU A 8 1.98 -17.63 -13.93
N GLU A 9 1.86 -18.60 -14.84
CA GLU A 9 1.67 -20.03 -14.55
C GLU A 9 2.81 -20.68 -13.73
N LYS A 10 4.03 -20.12 -13.77
CA LYS A 10 5.17 -20.64 -13.00
C LYS A 10 5.21 -20.13 -11.57
N LEU A 11 4.50 -19.04 -11.27
CA LEU A 11 4.55 -18.37 -9.97
C LEU A 11 3.40 -18.79 -9.04
N GLU A 12 2.32 -19.35 -9.57
CA GLU A 12 1.21 -19.88 -8.77
C GLU A 12 1.65 -21.02 -7.83
N PRO A 13 2.41 -22.05 -8.29
CA PRO A 13 2.89 -23.09 -7.39
C PRO A 13 3.75 -22.54 -6.24
N LEU A 14 4.63 -21.57 -6.55
CA LEU A 14 5.48 -20.91 -5.56
C LEU A 14 4.65 -20.18 -4.49
N VAL A 15 3.58 -19.49 -4.90
CA VAL A 15 2.69 -18.80 -3.96
C VAL A 15 2.03 -19.79 -3.00
N GLU A 16 1.53 -20.90 -3.53
CA GLU A 16 0.86 -21.93 -2.72
C GLU A 16 1.84 -22.62 -1.76
N GLU A 17 3.03 -22.97 -2.22
CA GLU A 17 4.10 -23.55 -1.41
C GLU A 17 4.54 -22.61 -0.28
N LEU A 18 4.74 -21.32 -0.59
CA LEU A 18 5.06 -20.31 0.42
C LEU A 18 3.94 -20.18 1.45
N ALA A 19 2.68 -20.14 1.01
CA ALA A 19 1.54 -20.03 1.89
C ALA A 19 1.40 -21.25 2.81
N GLU A 20 1.57 -22.46 2.27
CA GLU A 20 1.56 -23.70 3.03
C GLU A 20 2.71 -23.76 4.05
N PHE A 21 3.91 -23.34 3.65
CA PHE A 21 5.06 -23.31 4.56
C PHE A 21 4.84 -22.34 5.74
N TRP A 22 4.36 -21.12 5.46
CA TRP A 22 4.27 -20.06 6.46
C TRP A 22 2.98 -20.05 7.29
N VAL A 23 1.89 -20.71 6.85
CA VAL A 23 0.61 -20.65 7.57
C VAL A 23 0.74 -21.15 9.01
N SER A 24 1.50 -22.22 9.25
CA SER A 24 1.71 -22.80 10.58
C SER A 24 2.35 -21.81 11.57
N ALA A 25 3.29 -20.98 11.08
CA ALA A 25 3.95 -19.95 11.87
C ALA A 25 3.02 -18.76 12.20
N LEU A 26 1.96 -18.57 11.41
CA LEU A 26 0.99 -17.48 11.55
C LEU A 26 -0.27 -17.88 12.32
N GLU A 27 -0.62 -19.16 12.33
CA GLU A 27 -1.86 -19.71 12.88
C GLU A 27 -2.07 -19.32 14.36
N HIS A 28 -1.02 -19.43 15.18
CA HIS A 28 -1.08 -19.22 16.64
C HIS A 28 -0.80 -17.78 17.10
N GLY A 29 -0.64 -16.83 16.17
CA GLY A 29 -0.37 -15.42 16.48
C GLY A 29 -1.63 -14.54 16.49
N ASN A 30 -1.62 -13.48 17.30
CA ASN A 30 -2.56 -12.36 17.09
C ASN A 30 -2.19 -11.57 15.81
N TRP A 31 -3.05 -10.65 15.39
CA TRP A 31 -2.88 -9.93 14.13
C TRP A 31 -1.64 -9.02 14.11
N GLU A 32 -1.23 -8.45 15.24
CA GLU A 32 -0.01 -7.66 15.35
C GLU A 32 1.24 -8.53 15.11
N ARG A 33 1.29 -9.71 15.73
CA ARG A 33 2.38 -10.66 15.52
C ARG A 33 2.39 -11.18 14.09
N ARG A 34 1.21 -11.47 13.51
CA ARG A 34 1.08 -11.88 12.11
C ARG A 34 1.60 -10.79 11.17
N LEU A 35 1.26 -9.53 11.40
CA LEU A 35 1.74 -8.39 10.59
C LEU A 35 3.27 -8.27 10.67
N HIS A 36 3.84 -8.38 11.88
CA HIS A 36 5.29 -8.35 12.06
C HIS A 36 6.01 -9.48 11.32
N VAL A 37 5.50 -10.70 11.41
CA VAL A 37 6.06 -11.86 10.68
C VAL A 37 5.91 -11.68 9.17
N LEU A 38 4.77 -11.22 8.69
CA LEU A 38 4.54 -10.97 7.26
C LEU A 38 5.45 -9.86 6.71
N ASN A 39 5.73 -8.81 7.48
CA ASN A 39 6.69 -7.79 7.07
C ASN A 39 8.10 -8.38 6.89
N LYS A 40 8.55 -9.24 7.81
CA LYS A 40 9.84 -9.95 7.68
C LYS A 40 9.86 -10.87 6.47
N ILE A 41 8.77 -11.58 6.21
CA ILE A 41 8.65 -12.45 5.02
C ILE A 41 8.69 -11.59 3.75
N HIS A 42 8.04 -10.43 3.72
CA HIS A 42 8.10 -9.51 2.59
C HIS A 42 9.51 -8.98 2.34
N ASP A 43 10.25 -8.61 3.38
CA ASP A 43 11.63 -8.17 3.26
C ASP A 43 12.51 -9.29 2.67
N GLN A 44 12.32 -10.53 3.14
CA GLN A 44 13.04 -11.69 2.62
C GLN A 44 12.66 -12.00 1.16
N LEU A 45 11.37 -12.03 0.82
CA LEU A 45 10.90 -12.23 -0.55
C LEU A 45 11.44 -11.16 -1.50
N ARG A 46 11.56 -9.91 -1.04
CA ARG A 46 12.15 -8.83 -1.83
C ARG A 46 13.64 -9.04 -2.07
N ALA A 47 14.36 -9.60 -1.10
CA ALA A 47 15.77 -9.90 -1.24
C ALA A 47 16.01 -11.12 -2.17
N ASP A 48 15.11 -12.11 -2.12
CA ASP A 48 15.28 -13.38 -2.83
C ASP A 48 14.76 -13.35 -4.28
N LEU A 49 13.74 -12.54 -4.57
CA LEU A 49 13.20 -12.42 -5.93
C LEU A 49 14.10 -11.53 -6.79
N ALA A 50 14.36 -11.98 -8.02
CA ALA A 50 15.33 -11.35 -8.91
C ALA A 50 14.89 -9.94 -9.36
N THR A 51 13.58 -9.70 -9.41
CA THR A 51 13.03 -8.42 -9.85
C THR A 51 11.90 -7.90 -8.96
N LYS A 52 11.74 -6.57 -8.96
CA LYS A 52 10.58 -5.90 -8.35
C LYS A 52 9.26 -6.40 -8.94
N ALA A 53 9.22 -6.68 -10.25
CA ALA A 53 8.01 -7.13 -10.93
C ALA A 53 7.56 -8.50 -10.40
N GLU A 54 8.50 -9.42 -10.18
CA GLU A 54 8.22 -10.72 -9.55
C GLU A 54 7.69 -10.53 -8.12
N PHE A 55 8.31 -9.65 -7.33
CA PHE A 55 7.82 -9.33 -5.99
C PHE A 55 6.39 -8.79 -6.00
N ASP A 56 6.10 -7.81 -6.85
CA ASP A 56 4.77 -7.19 -6.97
C ASP A 56 3.71 -8.21 -7.45
N MET A 57 4.13 -9.27 -8.14
CA MET A 57 3.26 -10.37 -8.54
C MET A 57 3.05 -11.40 -7.42
N VAL A 58 4.11 -11.79 -6.71
CA VAL A 58 4.09 -12.88 -5.72
C VAL A 58 3.52 -12.41 -4.38
N SER A 59 3.99 -11.28 -3.84
CA SER A 59 3.66 -10.86 -2.47
C SER A 59 2.15 -10.67 -2.23
N PRO A 60 1.39 -9.95 -3.07
CA PRO A 60 -0.05 -9.79 -2.86
C PRO A 60 -0.85 -11.10 -2.96
N ARG A 61 -0.40 -12.04 -3.81
CA ARG A 61 -1.01 -13.37 -3.97
C ARG A 61 -0.73 -14.26 -2.76
N PHE A 62 0.51 -14.26 -2.30
CA PHE A 62 0.91 -14.92 -1.07
C PHE A 62 0.09 -14.42 0.14
N VAL A 63 -0.08 -13.11 0.28
CA VAL A 63 -0.93 -12.54 1.35
C VAL A 63 -2.39 -12.99 1.21
N ALA A 64 -2.94 -13.05 0.00
CA ALA A 64 -4.29 -13.59 -0.22
C ALA A 64 -4.40 -15.05 0.24
N ALA A 65 -3.47 -15.90 -0.22
CA ALA A 65 -3.42 -17.32 0.09
C ALA A 65 -3.29 -17.59 1.61
N ILE A 66 -2.52 -16.76 2.33
CA ILE A 66 -2.43 -16.81 3.79
C ILE A 66 -3.77 -16.45 4.45
N ILE A 67 -4.42 -15.37 4.02
CA ILE A 67 -5.70 -14.93 4.60
C ILE A 67 -6.77 -16.00 4.40
N ASP A 68 -6.86 -16.58 3.20
CA ASP A 68 -7.81 -17.65 2.88
C ASP A 68 -7.60 -18.87 3.78
N ARG A 69 -6.34 -19.28 3.99
CA ARG A 69 -5.99 -20.40 4.88
C ARG A 69 -6.25 -20.11 6.36
N LEU A 70 -6.13 -18.86 6.79
CA LEU A 70 -6.52 -18.42 8.14
C LEU A 70 -8.06 -18.29 8.30
N GLY A 71 -8.83 -18.63 7.26
CA GLY A 71 -10.29 -18.65 7.27
C GLY A 71 -10.95 -17.30 6.95
N ALA A 72 -10.18 -16.32 6.47
CA ALA A 72 -10.65 -14.99 6.10
C ALA A 72 -11.62 -14.33 7.13
N PRO A 73 -11.26 -14.29 8.44
CA PRO A 73 -12.15 -13.77 9.47
C PRO A 73 -12.44 -12.26 9.27
N PRO A 74 -13.58 -11.76 9.77
CA PRO A 74 -13.89 -10.33 9.73
C PRO A 74 -12.73 -9.48 10.27
N VAL A 75 -12.53 -8.30 9.68
CA VAL A 75 -11.47 -7.38 10.10
C VAL A 75 -11.87 -6.74 11.42
N GLU A 76 -11.06 -6.94 12.47
CA GLU A 76 -11.33 -6.47 13.83
C GLU A 76 -10.26 -5.51 14.35
N SER A 77 -9.06 -5.50 13.77
CA SER A 77 -7.96 -4.63 14.22
C SER A 77 -7.24 -3.90 13.08
N GLU A 78 -6.47 -2.87 13.43
CA GLU A 78 -5.66 -2.11 12.47
C GLU A 78 -4.59 -2.99 11.81
N ALA A 79 -3.94 -3.86 12.59
CA ALA A 79 -2.94 -4.78 12.08
C ALA A 79 -3.52 -5.74 11.04
N GLN A 80 -4.73 -6.26 11.30
CA GLN A 80 -5.45 -7.09 10.35
C GLN A 80 -5.84 -6.31 9.09
N ALA A 81 -6.35 -5.08 9.25
CA ALA A 81 -6.70 -4.22 8.11
C ALA A 81 -5.48 -3.94 7.22
N LYS A 82 -4.30 -3.70 7.82
CA LYS A 82 -3.03 -3.54 7.09
C LYS A 82 -2.69 -4.78 6.27
N ILE A 83 -2.78 -5.98 6.85
CA ILE A 83 -2.54 -7.24 6.12
C ILE A 83 -3.52 -7.40 4.96
N TYR A 84 -4.83 -7.24 5.23
CA TYR A 84 -5.89 -7.39 4.24
C TYR A 84 -5.75 -6.40 3.08
N ALA A 85 -5.28 -5.18 3.35
CA ALA A 85 -5.02 -4.17 2.32
C ALA A 85 -3.89 -4.55 1.35
N TYR A 86 -2.98 -5.47 1.73
CA TYR A 86 -1.93 -6.01 0.85
C TYR A 86 -2.38 -7.18 -0.03
N SER A 87 -3.57 -7.74 0.20
CA SER A 87 -4.06 -8.90 -0.55
C SER A 87 -4.41 -8.58 -2.01
N LEU A 88 -4.16 -9.54 -2.91
CA LEU A 88 -4.66 -9.49 -4.28
C LEU A 88 -6.17 -9.77 -4.38
N ASN A 89 -6.80 -10.38 -3.37
CA ASN A 89 -8.23 -10.59 -3.35
C ASN A 89 -8.97 -9.26 -3.06
N GLU A 90 -9.92 -8.89 -3.92
CA GLU A 90 -10.70 -7.66 -3.80
C GLU A 90 -11.54 -7.62 -2.53
N VAL A 91 -12.16 -8.75 -2.14
CA VAL A 91 -12.98 -8.85 -0.93
C VAL A 91 -12.18 -8.53 0.33
N HIS A 92 -10.92 -8.98 0.39
CA HIS A 92 -10.03 -8.66 1.50
C HIS A 92 -9.73 -7.16 1.57
N ARG A 93 -9.43 -6.54 0.42
CA ARG A 93 -9.15 -5.10 0.36
C ARG A 93 -10.36 -4.26 0.72
N ASP A 94 -11.55 -4.68 0.33
CA ASP A 94 -12.80 -4.02 0.67
C ASP A 94 -13.10 -4.11 2.16
N ALA A 95 -12.88 -5.28 2.77
CA ALA A 95 -13.01 -5.46 4.22
C ALA A 95 -12.05 -4.55 5.01
N ALA A 96 -10.78 -4.46 4.58
CA ALA A 96 -9.81 -3.53 5.17
C ALA A 96 -10.28 -2.07 5.03
N SER A 97 -10.73 -1.68 3.84
CA SER A 97 -11.20 -0.32 3.55
C SER A 97 -12.41 0.04 4.41
N ALA A 98 -13.38 -0.88 4.53
CA ALA A 98 -14.56 -0.70 5.37
C ALA A 98 -14.20 -0.54 6.85
N TRP A 99 -13.28 -1.36 7.36
CA TRP A 99 -12.79 -1.23 8.74
C TRP A 99 -12.10 0.12 8.97
N SER A 100 -11.20 0.52 8.08
CA SER A 100 -10.48 1.80 8.19
C SER A 100 -11.40 3.02 8.09
N LEU A 101 -12.45 2.96 7.27
CA LEU A 101 -13.44 4.04 7.17
C LEU A 101 -14.24 4.19 8.47
N ARG A 102 -14.69 3.07 9.06
CA ARG A 102 -15.43 3.06 10.33
C ARG A 102 -14.59 3.64 11.48
N HIS A 103 -13.32 3.26 11.56
CA HIS A 103 -12.46 3.69 12.66
C HIS A 103 -11.87 5.09 12.47
N ARG A 104 -11.77 5.58 11.22
CA ARG A 104 -11.44 6.99 10.94
C ARG A 104 -12.54 7.95 11.41
N SER A 105 -13.81 7.50 11.44
CA SER A 105 -14.92 8.27 12.00
C SER A 105 -14.92 8.30 13.53
N LEU A 106 -14.25 7.34 14.20
CA LEU A 106 -14.18 7.27 15.66
C LEU A 106 -12.96 8.00 16.24
N GLU A 107 -11.83 8.03 15.53
CA GLU A 107 -10.67 8.87 15.89
C GLU A 107 -10.79 10.33 15.40
N GLY A 108 -11.90 10.65 14.71
CA GLY A 108 -12.12 11.91 14.01
C GLY A 108 -13.03 12.91 14.72
N SER A 109 -13.29 12.77 16.02
CA SER A 109 -14.10 13.74 16.78
C SER A 109 -13.27 14.58 17.76
N ASP A 110 -12.17 15.21 17.33
CA ASP A 110 -11.78 16.50 17.95
C ASP A 110 -10.78 17.40 17.20
N GLN A 111 -10.65 17.31 15.88
CA GLN A 111 -10.07 18.43 15.13
C GLN A 111 -10.89 18.65 13.87
N SER A 112 -11.67 19.73 13.89
CA SER A 112 -12.36 20.34 12.76
C SER A 112 -11.79 19.88 11.42
N ASP A 113 -12.59 19.18 10.61
CA ASP A 113 -12.19 18.80 9.26
C ASP A 113 -11.98 20.08 8.43
N ARG A 114 -10.76 20.61 8.45
CA ARG A 114 -10.31 21.80 7.71
C ARG A 114 -9.98 21.47 6.25
N ARG A 115 -10.35 20.29 5.75
CA ARG A 115 -9.93 19.81 4.43
C ARG A 115 -10.78 20.45 3.34
N ARG A 116 -10.10 21.06 2.38
CA ARG A 116 -10.72 21.79 1.26
C ARG A 116 -11.23 20.88 0.12
N PHE A 117 -10.79 19.61 0.06
CA PHE A 117 -11.14 18.68 -1.01
C PHE A 117 -11.41 17.25 -0.50
N PRO A 118 -12.45 16.56 -1.00
CA PRO A 118 -12.69 15.16 -0.71
C PRO A 118 -11.57 14.26 -1.27
N ARG A 119 -11.24 13.18 -0.56
CA ARG A 119 -10.24 12.19 -0.95
C ARG A 119 -10.91 10.92 -1.45
N LYS A 120 -10.53 10.44 -2.63
CA LYS A 120 -10.87 9.11 -3.14
C LYS A 120 -9.85 8.11 -2.62
N VAL A 121 -10.32 7.02 -1.99
CA VAL A 121 -9.46 5.89 -1.61
C VAL A 121 -9.08 5.15 -2.89
N VAL A 122 -7.78 4.86 -3.06
CA VAL A 122 -7.24 4.25 -4.27
C VAL A 122 -6.48 2.96 -3.98
N ASN A 123 -5.76 2.86 -2.86
CA ASN A 123 -4.99 1.70 -2.43
C ASN A 123 -4.21 0.98 -3.56
N MET A 124 -3.34 1.70 -4.27
CA MET A 124 -2.58 1.19 -5.42
C MET A 124 -1.07 1.28 -5.20
N LEU A 125 -0.32 0.33 -5.75
CA LEU A 125 1.14 0.47 -5.85
C LEU A 125 1.49 1.62 -6.79
N SER A 126 2.49 2.40 -6.40
CA SER A 126 2.97 3.58 -7.11
C SER A 126 4.47 3.79 -6.87
N GLU A 127 5.01 4.81 -7.51
CA GLU A 127 6.41 5.23 -7.39
C GLU A 127 6.46 6.66 -6.86
N ILE A 128 7.40 6.90 -5.95
CA ILE A 128 7.72 8.22 -5.41
C ILE A 128 9.20 8.51 -5.63
N TRP A 129 9.51 9.71 -6.08
CA TRP A 129 10.87 10.24 -6.15
C TRP A 129 11.14 11.10 -4.92
N ILE A 130 12.13 10.71 -4.13
CA ILE A 130 12.56 11.39 -2.90
C ILE A 130 14.03 11.77 -3.08
N GLN A 131 14.36 13.06 -3.07
CA GLN A 131 15.75 13.55 -3.23
C GLN A 131 16.49 12.96 -4.44
N GLY A 132 15.78 12.72 -5.54
CA GLY A 132 16.33 12.15 -6.77
C GLY A 132 16.35 10.61 -6.82
N PHE A 133 16.07 9.91 -5.72
CA PHE A 133 15.93 8.46 -5.69
C PHE A 133 14.49 8.03 -5.91
N THR A 134 14.29 6.94 -6.64
CA THR A 134 12.94 6.38 -6.86
C THR A 134 12.70 5.26 -5.86
N ALA A 135 11.61 5.33 -5.12
CA ALA A 135 11.18 4.32 -4.17
C ALA A 135 9.75 3.85 -4.47
N PRO A 136 9.43 2.56 -4.29
CA PRO A 136 8.06 2.10 -4.34
C PRO A 136 7.27 2.65 -3.14
N CYS A 137 6.04 3.05 -3.39
CA CYS A 137 5.09 3.43 -2.35
C CYS A 137 3.71 2.86 -2.67
N ARG A 138 2.81 2.94 -1.70
CA ARG A 138 1.40 2.61 -1.91
C ARG A 138 0.54 3.84 -1.72
N LEU A 139 -0.14 4.24 -2.77
CA LEU A 139 -1.08 5.35 -2.77
C LEU A 139 -2.36 4.93 -2.05
N ILE A 140 -2.56 5.44 -0.84
CA ILE A 140 -3.69 5.10 0.03
C ILE A 140 -4.94 5.85 -0.44
N ASP A 141 -4.83 7.17 -0.59
CA ASP A 141 -5.90 8.04 -1.02
C ASP A 141 -5.37 9.27 -1.78
N VAL A 142 -6.22 9.87 -2.61
CA VAL A 142 -5.90 10.99 -3.50
C VAL A 142 -7.03 12.01 -3.49
N SER A 143 -6.71 13.29 -3.49
CA SER A 143 -7.64 14.38 -3.77
C SER A 143 -7.16 15.26 -4.92
N LEU A 144 -7.87 16.36 -5.17
CA LEU A 144 -7.39 17.42 -6.07
C LEU A 144 -6.11 18.09 -5.55
N GLY A 145 -5.97 18.22 -4.23
CA GLY A 145 -4.87 18.98 -3.62
C GLY A 145 -3.73 18.16 -3.03
N GLY A 146 -3.81 16.83 -3.05
CA GLY A 146 -2.76 16.00 -2.48
C GLY A 146 -3.06 14.51 -2.51
N ALA A 147 -2.21 13.75 -1.85
CA ALA A 147 -2.33 12.31 -1.70
C ALA A 147 -1.84 11.86 -0.33
N ARG A 148 -2.14 10.63 0.05
CA ARG A 148 -1.45 9.93 1.11
C ARG A 148 -0.82 8.67 0.56
N VAL A 149 0.43 8.43 0.95
CA VAL A 149 1.18 7.26 0.55
C VAL A 149 1.69 6.50 1.77
N ALA A 150 1.72 5.18 1.72
CA ALA A 150 2.54 4.37 2.60
C ALA A 150 3.90 4.15 1.94
N LEU A 151 4.96 4.52 2.65
CA LEU A 151 6.35 4.31 2.23
C LEU A 151 6.79 2.91 2.66
N GLN A 152 7.68 2.31 1.87
CA GLN A 152 8.18 0.96 2.13
C GLN A 152 9.62 0.94 2.69
N GLN A 153 10.23 2.11 2.89
CA GLN A 153 11.59 2.26 3.40
C GLN A 153 11.57 3.02 4.73
N ALA A 154 12.47 2.63 5.65
CA ALA A 154 12.57 3.23 6.98
C ALA A 154 13.09 4.68 6.96
N ASP A 155 13.87 5.04 5.94
CA ASP A 155 14.36 6.40 5.70
C ASP A 155 13.25 7.25 5.08
N ALA A 156 12.24 7.55 5.88
CA ALA A 156 11.14 8.39 5.44
C ALA A 156 11.58 9.85 5.32
N PRO A 157 11.12 10.58 4.28
CA PRO A 157 11.48 11.98 4.07
C PRO A 157 10.91 12.86 5.17
N GLU A 158 11.67 13.87 5.59
CA GLU A 158 11.19 14.84 6.56
C GLU A 158 10.05 15.71 5.97
N PRO A 159 9.11 16.18 6.80
CA PRO A 159 8.14 17.19 6.37
C PRO A 159 8.84 18.42 5.75
N GLY A 160 8.29 18.93 4.66
CA GLY A 160 8.89 19.98 3.84
C GLY A 160 9.69 19.45 2.65
N THR A 161 10.02 18.15 2.61
CA THR A 161 10.74 17.55 1.49
C THR A 161 9.91 17.59 0.20
N GLU A 162 10.52 18.04 -0.89
CA GLU A 162 9.94 17.97 -2.23
C GLU A 162 10.07 16.56 -2.80
N VAL A 163 8.97 16.07 -3.37
CA VAL A 163 8.86 14.75 -3.95
C VAL A 163 8.07 14.80 -5.25
N ARG A 164 8.22 13.76 -6.07
CA ARG A 164 7.31 13.50 -7.20
C ARG A 164 6.61 12.18 -6.96
N VAL A 165 5.35 12.05 -7.31
CA VAL A 165 4.60 10.79 -7.12
C VAL A 165 3.78 10.46 -8.35
N VAL A 166 3.73 9.19 -8.76
CA VAL A 166 2.84 8.75 -9.82
C VAL A 166 1.41 8.64 -9.27
N VAL A 167 0.47 9.31 -9.91
CA VAL A 167 -0.94 9.30 -9.52
C VAL A 167 -1.77 8.79 -10.70
N PRO A 168 -2.54 7.70 -10.51
CA PRO A 168 -3.40 7.15 -11.56
C PRO A 168 -4.35 8.21 -12.12
N GLY A 169 -4.37 8.35 -13.45
CA GLY A 169 -5.20 9.33 -14.16
C GLY A 169 -4.70 10.78 -14.09
N LYS A 170 -3.63 11.07 -13.34
CA LYS A 170 -3.00 12.41 -13.28
C LYS A 170 -1.53 12.42 -13.74
N GLY A 171 -0.91 11.25 -13.87
CA GLY A 171 0.50 11.15 -14.23
C GLY A 171 1.41 11.49 -13.05
N ILE A 172 2.57 12.09 -13.32
CA ILE A 172 3.54 12.46 -12.29
C ILE A 172 3.11 13.80 -11.66
N CYS A 173 2.92 13.83 -10.35
CA CYS A 173 2.60 15.03 -9.60
C CYS A 173 3.78 15.45 -8.71
N GLU A 174 4.20 16.71 -8.83
CA GLU A 174 5.10 17.34 -7.87
C GLU A 174 4.36 17.62 -6.56
N ALA A 175 4.98 17.31 -5.43
CA ALA A 175 4.37 17.44 -4.13
C ALA A 175 5.40 17.79 -3.04
N ILE A 176 4.89 18.28 -1.91
CA ILE A 176 5.65 18.47 -0.68
C ILE A 176 5.11 17.53 0.38
N VAL A 177 6.01 16.88 1.12
CA VAL A 177 5.67 16.06 2.29
C VAL A 177 5.16 16.98 3.40
N VAL A 178 3.93 16.79 3.86
CA VAL A 178 3.32 17.62 4.92
C VAL A 178 3.32 16.95 6.28
N PHE A 179 3.40 15.62 6.31
CA PHE A 179 3.62 14.83 7.52
C PHE A 179 4.20 13.47 7.14
N VAL A 180 4.89 12.84 8.10
CA VAL A 180 5.16 11.40 8.10
C VAL A 180 4.82 10.88 9.49
N ASN A 181 4.15 9.73 9.57
CA ASN A 181 3.85 9.09 10.86
C ASN A 181 4.75 7.87 11.12
N ASN A 182 4.65 7.31 12.34
CA ASN A 182 5.43 6.14 12.76
C ASN A 182 5.10 4.85 11.97
N SER A 183 4.00 4.84 11.19
CA SER A 183 3.65 3.75 10.28
C SER A 183 4.19 3.97 8.86
N LEU A 184 5.13 4.91 8.67
CA LEU A 184 5.70 5.28 7.38
C LEU A 184 4.65 5.78 6.38
N GLU A 185 3.51 6.29 6.86
CA GLU A 185 2.56 6.98 5.99
C GLU A 185 2.95 8.45 5.87
N ALA A 186 3.10 8.91 4.63
CA ALA A 186 3.38 10.29 4.30
C ALA A 186 2.15 10.97 3.68
N GLY A 187 1.83 12.14 4.20
CA GLY A 187 0.89 13.07 3.57
C GLY A 187 1.61 13.91 2.53
N LEU A 188 1.07 14.00 1.33
CA LEU A 188 1.60 14.79 0.22
C LEU A 188 0.62 15.91 -0.13
N ARG A 189 1.13 17.11 -0.36
CA ARG A 189 0.39 18.24 -0.94
C ARG A 189 0.93 18.54 -2.32
N PHE A 190 0.09 18.52 -3.36
CA PHE A 190 0.53 18.79 -4.73
C PHE A 190 0.92 20.27 -4.89
N CYS A 191 2.05 20.53 -5.55
CA CYS A 191 2.57 21.87 -5.81
C CYS A 191 1.73 22.60 -6.86
N HIS A 192 1.28 21.86 -7.88
CA HIS A 192 0.44 22.35 -8.96
C HIS A 192 -0.86 21.53 -8.98
N GLN A 193 -2.01 22.22 -9.03
CA GLN A 193 -3.26 21.54 -9.36
C GLN A 193 -3.19 21.15 -10.83
N PRO A 194 -3.53 19.90 -11.21
CA PRO A 194 -3.67 19.59 -12.63
C PRO A 194 -4.73 20.55 -13.20
N GLU A 195 -4.35 21.33 -14.23
CA GLU A 195 -5.33 22.08 -14.99
C GLU A 195 -6.44 21.10 -15.40
N PRO A 196 -7.72 21.44 -15.18
CA PRO A 196 -8.79 20.60 -15.68
C PRO A 196 -8.59 20.52 -17.20
N ALA A 197 -8.35 19.31 -17.70
CA ALA A 197 -8.30 19.08 -19.13
C ALA A 197 -9.58 19.67 -19.71
N MET A 198 -9.43 20.75 -20.48
CA MET A 198 -10.52 21.33 -21.25
C MET A 198 -11.08 20.21 -22.11
N MET A 199 -12.23 19.67 -21.69
CA MET A 199 -13.10 18.91 -22.58
C MET A 199 -13.44 19.87 -23.71
N SER A 200 -12.73 19.69 -24.82
CA SER A 200 -13.01 20.38 -26.06
C SER A 200 -14.36 19.85 -26.56
N ALA A 201 -15.20 20.79 -26.96
CA ALA A 201 -16.60 20.66 -27.35
C ALA A 201 -16.84 19.68 -28.52
#